data_AF-A0AAW0QN13-F1
#
_entry.id   AF-A0AAW0QN13-F1
#
_cell.length_a   1.000
_cell.length_b   1.000
_cell.length_c   1.000
_cell.angle_alpha   90.00
_cell.angle_beta   90.00
_cell.angle_gamma   90.00
#
_symmetry.space_group_name_H-M   'P 1'
#
loop_
_entity.id
_entity.type
_entity.pdbx_description
1 polymer ?
#
loop_
_entity_poly.entity_id
_entity_poly.type
_entity_poly.pdbx_seq_one_letter_code
_entity_poly.pdbx_strand_id
1 'polypeptide(L)'
;MAGAVNMVNYDPQPGVPTEFQAFLEALVGQADNATATDSFTDYFTSSGRQTTLTKDCIGPAAILKCKQGFLPPDDRMTLTHFPNSTFIAEDTTDSTVFEVRGRIENNFKIGNCSQIYYQTQYTVLKTAQAGGMLPNLTPQPQHQVSWYHDYVITPTGVPSNIPCDSLAK
;
A
#
# COMPACT_ATOMS: atom_id res chain seq x y z
N MET A 1 -13.89 12.39 -5.41
CA MET A 1 -13.43 11.86 -4.11
C MET A 1 -12.03 11.29 -4.32
N ALA A 2 -11.13 11.54 -3.36
CA ALA A 2 -9.67 11.39 -3.45
C ALA A 2 -9.20 9.99 -3.87
N GLY A 3 -7.97 9.91 -4.39
CA GLY A 3 -7.29 8.71 -4.90
C GLY A 3 -7.65 7.45 -4.12
N ALA A 4 -8.46 6.60 -4.74
CA ALA A 4 -8.93 5.35 -4.16
C ALA A 4 -8.17 4.21 -4.82
N VAL A 5 -7.81 3.20 -4.04
CA VAL A 5 -7.32 1.94 -4.58
C VAL A 5 -8.38 1.39 -5.53
N ASN A 6 -8.00 1.08 -6.76
CA ASN A 6 -8.91 0.48 -7.72
C ASN A 6 -8.75 -1.05 -7.71
N MET A 7 -9.70 -1.70 -7.05
CA MET A 7 -9.71 -3.16 -6.84
C MET A 7 -10.33 -3.94 -8.01
N VAL A 8 -10.63 -3.32 -9.16
CA VAL A 8 -11.33 -3.98 -10.28
C VAL A 8 -10.60 -5.22 -10.82
N ASN A 9 -9.26 -5.22 -10.75
CA ASN A 9 -8.41 -6.32 -11.20
C ASN A 9 -7.79 -7.11 -10.04
N TYR A 10 -8.25 -6.89 -8.80
CA TYR A 10 -7.71 -7.58 -7.64
C TYR A 10 -7.91 -9.10 -7.77
N ASP A 11 -6.79 -9.83 -7.79
CA ASP A 11 -6.77 -11.29 -7.97
C ASP A 11 -6.07 -11.97 -6.78
N PRO A 12 -6.82 -12.42 -5.75
CA PRO A 12 -6.26 -13.17 -4.63
C PRO A 12 -5.97 -14.61 -5.04
N GLN A 13 -4.71 -15.02 -4.91
CA GLN A 13 -4.30 -16.41 -5.12
C GLN A 13 -4.82 -17.31 -3.98
N PRO A 14 -4.88 -18.64 -4.19
CA PRO A 14 -5.37 -19.57 -3.18
C PRO A 14 -4.68 -19.40 -1.82
N GLY A 15 -5.48 -19.39 -0.75
CA GLY A 15 -5.01 -19.24 0.63
C GLY A 15 -5.01 -17.82 1.17
N VAL A 16 -5.14 -16.78 0.32
CA VAL A 16 -5.33 -15.41 0.78
C VAL A 16 -6.71 -15.28 1.44
N PRO A 17 -6.82 -14.82 2.70
CA PRO A 17 -8.11 -14.60 3.36
C PRO A 17 -8.91 -13.53 2.62
N THR A 18 -10.21 -13.72 2.52
CA THR A 18 -11.11 -12.80 1.80
C THR A 18 -11.12 -11.40 2.41
N GLU A 19 -10.90 -11.31 3.73
CA GLU A 19 -10.81 -10.07 4.50
C GLU A 19 -9.62 -9.22 4.10
N PHE A 20 -8.57 -9.83 3.51
CA PHE A 20 -7.38 -9.11 3.09
C PHE A 20 -7.70 -8.03 2.04
N GLN A 21 -8.71 -8.26 1.19
CA GLN A 21 -9.13 -7.28 0.19
C GLN A 21 -9.57 -5.95 0.84
N ALA A 22 -10.46 -6.02 1.83
CA ALA A 22 -10.97 -4.84 2.52
C ALA A 22 -9.89 -4.18 3.39
N PHE A 23 -9.02 -4.98 4.00
CA PHE A 23 -7.86 -4.48 4.73
C PHE A 23 -6.91 -3.68 3.83
N LEU A 24 -6.54 -4.25 2.67
CA LEU A 24 -5.66 -3.63 1.70
C LEU A 24 -6.24 -2.32 1.17
N GLU A 25 -7.52 -2.33 0.79
CA GLU A 25 -8.22 -1.14 0.29
C GLU A 25 -8.22 -0.01 1.34
N ALA A 26 -8.45 -0.34 2.61
CA ALA A 26 -8.44 0.65 3.69
C ALA A 26 -7.02 1.20 3.96
N LEU A 27 -6.01 0.34 4.10
CA LEU A 27 -4.62 0.75 4.35
C LEU A 27 -4.05 1.56 3.18
N VAL A 28 -4.11 1.03 1.96
CA VAL A 28 -3.52 1.67 0.78
C VAL A 28 -4.36 2.86 0.33
N GLY A 29 -5.67 2.86 0.60
CA GLY A 29 -6.51 4.05 0.43
C GLY A 29 -6.05 5.23 1.28
N GLN A 30 -5.53 4.98 2.48
CA GLN A 30 -4.89 6.04 3.28
C GLN A 30 -3.51 6.43 2.75
N ALA A 31 -2.76 5.50 2.14
CA ALA A 31 -1.51 5.82 1.45
C ALA A 31 -1.74 6.75 0.24
N ASP A 32 -2.80 6.50 -0.54
CA ASP A 32 -3.21 7.27 -1.72
C ASP A 32 -3.96 8.57 -1.40
N ASN A 33 -4.37 8.75 -0.14
CA ASN A 33 -4.98 9.98 0.32
C ASN A 33 -3.91 11.02 0.67
N ALA A 34 -3.76 12.05 -0.16
CA ALA A 34 -2.75 13.10 0.02
C ALA A 34 -2.82 13.82 1.37
N THR A 35 -4.00 13.93 1.98
CA THR A 35 -4.19 14.61 3.28
C THR A 35 -4.20 13.67 4.48
N ALA A 36 -4.14 12.35 4.26
CA ALA A 36 -4.04 11.37 5.35
C ALA A 36 -2.74 11.55 6.13
N THR A 37 -2.88 11.53 7.45
CA THR A 37 -1.80 11.63 8.44
C THR A 37 -1.88 10.41 9.35
N ASP A 38 -2.48 10.58 10.54
CA ASP A 38 -2.63 9.54 11.56
C ASP A 38 -3.47 8.37 11.05
N SER A 39 -4.48 8.66 10.21
CA SER A 39 -5.29 7.63 9.55
C SER A 39 -4.48 6.63 8.72
N PHE A 40 -3.27 7.00 8.26
CA PHE A 40 -2.33 6.07 7.63
C PHE A 40 -1.34 5.48 8.65
N THR A 41 -0.72 6.32 9.49
CA THR A 41 0.35 5.86 10.38
C THR A 41 -0.14 4.98 11.52
N ASP A 42 -1.42 5.06 11.90
CA ASP A 42 -2.00 4.25 12.98
C ASP A 42 -2.21 2.78 12.61
N TYR A 43 -2.08 2.42 11.33
CA TYR A 43 -1.93 1.01 10.94
C TYR A 43 -0.60 0.43 11.39
N PHE A 44 0.44 1.25 11.51
CA PHE A 44 1.79 0.79 11.82
C PHE A 44 1.98 0.65 13.32
N THR A 45 2.80 -0.32 13.72
CA THR A 45 3.32 -0.37 15.09
C THR A 45 4.18 0.86 15.40
N SER A 46 4.47 1.12 16.67
CA SER A 46 5.33 2.24 17.10
C SER A 46 6.75 2.20 16.49
N SER A 47 7.22 1.00 16.14
CA SER A 47 8.50 0.75 15.45
C SER A 47 8.31 0.27 14.01
N GLY A 48 7.09 0.42 13.48
CA GLY A 48 6.74 -0.02 12.14
C GLY A 48 7.57 0.70 11.08
N ARG A 49 7.68 0.08 9.92
CA ARG A 49 8.59 0.50 8.87
C ARG A 49 7.87 0.66 7.55
N GLN A 50 8.15 1.73 6.82
CA GLN A 50 7.90 1.83 5.39
C GLN A 50 9.25 1.90 4.68
N THR A 51 9.43 1.06 3.68
CA THR A 51 10.61 1.12 2.80
C THR A 51 10.18 1.17 1.36
N THR A 52 10.83 2.02 0.59
CA THR A 52 10.62 2.12 -0.85
C THR A 52 11.97 2.26 -1.52
N LEU A 53 12.40 1.21 -2.23
CA LEU A 53 13.75 1.10 -2.78
C LEU A 53 14.82 1.32 -1.68
N THR A 54 15.62 2.39 -1.78
CA THR A 54 16.67 2.74 -0.80
C THR A 54 16.19 3.62 0.35
N LYS A 55 14.93 4.07 0.33
CA LYS A 55 14.35 4.88 1.40
C LYS A 55 13.86 3.97 2.51
N ASP A 56 14.23 4.32 3.73
CA ASP A 56 13.86 3.61 4.94
C ASP A 56 13.28 4.58 5.97
N CYS A 57 12.01 4.35 6.32
CA CYS A 57 11.19 5.25 7.10
C CYS A 57 10.65 4.47 8.31
N ILE A 58 11.29 4.66 9.47
CA ILE A 58 11.01 3.90 10.68
C ILE A 58 10.25 4.78 11.68
N GLY A 59 9.11 4.27 12.15
CA GLY A 59 8.21 4.92 13.08
C GLY A 59 7.25 5.90 12.40
N PRO A 60 6.11 6.22 13.05
CA PRO A 60 5.02 7.02 12.47
C PRO A 60 5.46 8.34 11.82
N ALA A 61 6.31 9.13 12.50
CA ALA A 61 6.77 10.42 12.00
C ALA A 61 7.60 10.31 10.71
N ALA A 62 8.46 9.30 10.61
CA ALA A 62 9.27 9.08 9.41
C ALA A 62 8.42 8.53 8.26
N ILE A 63 7.51 7.61 8.55
CA ILE A 63 6.54 7.06 7.59
C ILE A 63 5.71 8.19 6.98
N LEU A 64 5.15 9.07 7.81
CA LEU A 64 4.37 10.22 7.33
C LEU A 64 5.20 11.13 6.43
N LYS A 65 6.45 11.42 6.82
CA LYS A 65 7.37 12.24 6.02
C LYS A 65 7.67 11.60 4.66
N CYS A 66 7.85 10.29 4.62
CA CYS A 66 8.07 9.57 3.37
C CYS A 66 6.83 9.58 2.48
N LYS A 67 5.65 9.26 3.04
CA LYS A 67 4.37 9.37 2.34
C LYS A 67 4.19 10.75 1.71
N GLN A 68 4.38 11.83 2.48
CA GLN A 68 4.25 13.21 1.99
C GLN A 68 5.32 13.58 0.95
N GLY A 69 6.48 12.91 0.97
CA GLY A 69 7.48 13.04 -0.09
C GLY A 69 7.08 12.37 -1.41
N PHE A 70 6.33 11.26 -1.33
CA PHE A 70 5.82 10.53 -2.51
C PHE A 70 4.52 11.13 -3.06
N LEU A 71 3.63 11.55 -2.17
CA LEU A 71 2.36 12.21 -2.47
C LEU A 71 2.24 13.47 -1.61
N PRO A 72 2.68 14.62 -2.13
CA PRO A 72 2.56 15.89 -1.43
C PRO A 72 1.10 16.27 -1.16
N PRO A 73 0.79 16.91 -0.02
CA PRO A 73 -0.57 17.31 0.35
C PRO A 73 -1.06 18.57 -0.38
N ASP A 74 -0.40 19.00 -1.45
CA ASP A 74 -0.62 20.27 -2.16
C ASP A 74 -1.51 20.16 -3.41
N ASP A 75 -2.16 19.00 -3.61
CA ASP A 75 -3.05 18.72 -4.75
C ASP A 75 -2.36 18.82 -6.14
N ARG A 76 -1.02 18.79 -6.19
CA ARG A 76 -0.30 18.81 -7.47
C ARG A 76 -0.39 17.50 -8.24
N MET A 77 -0.69 16.40 -7.54
CA MET A 77 -0.83 15.07 -8.10
C MET A 77 -1.74 14.19 -7.25
N THR A 78 -2.30 13.14 -7.85
CA THR A 78 -2.94 12.05 -7.14
C THR A 78 -2.23 10.73 -7.45
N LEU A 79 -2.33 9.79 -6.50
CA LEU A 79 -1.94 8.40 -6.67
C LEU A 79 -3.19 7.54 -6.72
N THR A 80 -3.12 6.49 -7.54
CA THR A 80 -4.14 5.44 -7.60
C THR A 80 -3.43 4.10 -7.74
N HIS A 81 -3.51 3.26 -6.72
CA HIS A 81 -3.07 1.87 -6.81
C HIS A 81 -4.08 1.02 -7.59
N PHE A 82 -3.58 0.14 -8.45
CA PHE A 82 -4.34 -0.90 -9.15
C PHE A 82 -3.70 -2.27 -8.85
N PRO A 83 -4.08 -2.90 -7.72
CA PRO A 83 -3.67 -4.28 -7.41
C PRO A 83 -4.12 -5.26 -8.49
N ASN A 84 -3.28 -6.24 -8.82
CA ASN A 84 -3.57 -7.24 -9.84
C ASN A 84 -3.26 -8.70 -9.46
N SER A 85 -2.41 -8.94 -8.47
CA SER A 85 -2.10 -10.30 -8.00
C SER A 85 -1.69 -10.22 -6.54
N THR A 86 -2.28 -11.07 -5.72
CA THR A 86 -2.06 -11.07 -4.27
C THR A 86 -1.83 -12.48 -3.77
N PHE A 87 -0.81 -12.69 -2.93
CA PHE A 87 -0.50 -14.00 -2.37
C PHE A 87 0.17 -13.89 -0.99
N ILE A 88 0.26 -15.01 -0.28
CA ILE A 88 1.02 -15.11 0.96
C ILE A 88 2.47 -15.42 0.61
N ALA A 89 3.38 -14.48 0.88
CA ALA A 89 4.81 -14.66 0.65
C ALA A 89 5.48 -15.45 1.79
N GLU A 90 5.00 -15.25 3.02
CA GLU A 90 5.47 -15.93 4.21
C GLU A 90 4.35 -15.99 5.26
N ASP A 91 4.30 -17.07 6.03
CA ASP A 91 3.38 -17.19 7.16
C ASP A 91 4.11 -17.79 8.36
N THR A 92 4.19 -17.02 9.45
CA THR A 92 4.88 -17.42 10.68
C THR A 92 3.90 -17.51 11.85
N THR A 93 4.39 -17.82 13.04
CA THR A 93 3.58 -17.81 14.26
C THR A 93 3.05 -16.42 14.62
N ASP A 94 3.80 -15.37 14.28
CA ASP A 94 3.56 -14.02 14.78
C ASP A 94 3.05 -13.06 13.69
N SER A 95 3.22 -13.39 12.41
CA SER A 95 2.82 -12.54 11.31
C SER A 95 2.49 -13.32 10.04
N THR A 96 1.71 -12.71 9.16
CA THR A 96 1.54 -13.13 7.77
C THR A 96 2.07 -12.03 6.87
N VAL A 97 2.90 -12.38 5.89
CA VAL A 97 3.41 -11.47 4.86
C VAL A 97 2.58 -11.65 3.60
N PHE A 98 1.79 -10.62 3.27
CA PHE A 98 1.04 -10.57 2.03
C PHE A 98 1.84 -9.82 0.99
N GLU A 99 2.03 -10.40 -0.19
CA GLU A 99 2.56 -9.68 -1.33
C GLU A 99 1.43 -9.26 -2.24
N VAL A 100 1.45 -7.99 -2.63
CA VAL A 100 0.56 -7.42 -3.63
C VAL A 100 1.41 -6.88 -4.76
N ARG A 101 1.02 -7.24 -5.98
CA ARG A 101 1.58 -6.71 -7.21
C ARG A 101 0.54 -5.86 -7.90
N GLY A 102 1.02 -4.93 -8.72
CA GLY A 102 0.13 -4.13 -9.54
C GLY A 102 0.85 -2.96 -10.19
N ARG A 103 0.07 -1.93 -10.49
CA ARG A 103 0.59 -0.64 -10.95
C ARG A 103 0.07 0.49 -10.09
N ILE A 104 0.80 1.60 -10.07
CA ILE A 104 0.39 2.87 -9.48
C ILE A 104 0.35 3.88 -10.61
N GLU A 105 -0.76 4.60 -10.74
CA GLU A 105 -0.87 5.71 -11.65
C GLU A 105 -0.64 7.02 -10.92
N ASN A 106 0.34 7.80 -11.39
CA ASN A 106 0.65 9.14 -10.95
C ASN A 106 -0.05 10.14 -11.87
N ASN A 107 -1.14 10.74 -11.38
CA ASN A 107 -1.91 11.73 -12.13
C ASN A 107 -1.47 13.13 -11.72
N PHE A 108 -0.69 13.82 -12.56
CA PHE A 108 -0.25 15.18 -12.28
C PHE A 108 -1.28 16.21 -12.73
N LYS A 109 -1.56 17.21 -11.88
CA LYS A 109 -2.48 18.31 -12.20
C LYS A 109 -1.99 19.16 -13.37
N ILE A 110 -0.68 19.33 -13.46
CA ILE A 110 0.01 19.95 -14.60
C ILE A 110 0.99 18.91 -15.15
N GLY A 111 0.66 18.32 -16.30
CA GLY A 111 1.46 17.27 -16.94
C GLY A 111 0.61 16.12 -17.44
N ASN A 112 1.27 15.05 -17.89
CA ASN A 112 0.61 13.81 -18.29
C ASN A 112 0.51 12.85 -17.10
N CYS A 113 -0.48 11.95 -17.15
CA CYS A 113 -0.50 10.79 -16.27
C CYS A 113 0.62 9.83 -16.67
N SER A 114 1.33 9.28 -15.69
CA SER A 114 2.32 8.23 -15.88
C SER A 114 2.11 7.08 -14.89
N GLN A 115 2.57 5.87 -15.21
CA GLN A 115 2.43 4.72 -14.32
C GLN A 115 3.74 4.00 -14.01
N ILE A 116 3.79 3.35 -12.85
CA ILE A 116 4.87 2.46 -12.43
C ILE A 116 4.28 1.12 -11.99
N TYR A 117 5.05 0.05 -12.11
CA TYR A 117 4.70 -1.26 -11.57
C TYR A 117 5.34 -1.46 -10.20
N TYR A 118 4.61 -2.09 -9.30
CA TYR A 118 5.07 -2.34 -7.94
C TYR A 118 4.94 -3.82 -7.55
N GLN A 119 5.81 -4.23 -6.64
CA GLN A 119 5.61 -5.41 -5.79
C GLN A 119 5.88 -4.96 -4.36
N THR A 120 4.87 -5.11 -3.51
CA THR A 120 4.86 -4.62 -2.13
C THR A 120 4.51 -5.75 -1.18
N GLN A 121 5.29 -5.91 -0.13
CA GLN A 121 5.01 -6.82 0.96
C GLN A 121 4.45 -6.09 2.18
N TYR A 122 3.39 -6.64 2.75
CA TYR A 122 2.69 -6.15 3.93
C TYR A 122 2.85 -7.20 5.02
N THR A 123 3.68 -6.92 6.01
CA THR A 123 3.84 -7.80 7.18
C THR A 123 2.80 -7.43 8.23
N VAL A 124 1.75 -8.24 8.30
CA VAL A 124 0.61 -8.05 9.21
C VAL A 124 0.77 -8.96 10.42
N LEU A 125 0.70 -8.37 11.61
CA LEU A 125 0.81 -9.09 12.88
C LEU A 125 -0.43 -9.95 13.14
N LYS A 126 -0.20 -11.14 13.69
CA LYS A 126 -1.25 -12.05 14.10
C LYS A 126 -1.76 -11.68 15.49
N THR A 127 -3.08 -11.77 15.66
CA THR A 127 -3.74 -11.62 16.95
C THR A 127 -4.53 -12.88 17.27
N ALA A 128 -4.78 -13.12 18.55
CA ALA A 128 -5.66 -14.20 18.97
C ALA A 128 -7.09 -13.93 18.45
N GLN A 129 -7.61 -14.87 17.66
CA GLN A 129 -8.95 -14.82 17.07
C GLN A 129 -9.61 -16.21 17.20
N ALA A 130 -10.92 -16.29 16.92
CA ALA A 130 -11.60 -17.58 16.86
C ALA A 130 -10.99 -18.43 15.73
N GLY A 131 -10.29 -19.51 16.09
CA GLY A 131 -9.56 -20.36 15.13
C GLY A 131 -8.03 -20.29 15.26
N GLY A 132 -7.48 -19.46 16.16
CA GLY A 132 -6.05 -19.43 16.48
C GLY A 132 -5.43 -18.04 16.31
N MET A 133 -4.11 -18.02 16.08
CA MET A 133 -3.40 -16.79 15.73
C MET A 133 -3.59 -16.51 14.25
N LEU A 134 -4.36 -15.46 13.93
CA LEU A 134 -4.68 -15.06 12.56
C LEU A 134 -4.25 -13.62 12.32
N PRO A 135 -3.86 -13.23 11.09
CA PRO A 135 -3.49 -11.85 10.79
C PRO A 135 -4.65 -10.91 11.15
N ASN A 136 -4.34 -9.78 11.79
CA ASN A 136 -5.35 -8.77 12.09
C ASN A 136 -5.71 -8.00 10.81
N LEU A 137 -6.69 -8.51 10.08
CA LEU A 137 -7.17 -7.93 8.82
C LEU A 137 -8.37 -7.00 9.02
N THR A 138 -8.50 -6.39 10.21
CA THR A 138 -9.53 -5.38 10.42
C THR A 138 -9.23 -4.15 9.55
N PRO A 139 -10.21 -3.62 8.79
CA PRO A 139 -9.98 -2.44 7.97
C PRO A 139 -9.66 -1.17 8.77
N GLN A 140 -9.80 -1.18 10.09
CA GLN A 140 -9.50 -0.04 10.95
C GLN A 140 -8.04 -0.09 11.43
N PRO A 141 -7.37 1.06 11.59
CA PRO A 141 -6.03 1.09 12.17
C PRO A 141 -6.05 0.63 13.62
N GLN A 142 -5.18 -0.34 13.94
CA GLN A 142 -5.00 -1.00 15.22
C GLN A 142 -3.52 -1.40 15.43
N HIS A 143 -2.57 -0.68 14.80
CA HIS A 143 -1.13 -0.97 14.88
C HIS A 143 -0.73 -2.38 14.39
N GLN A 144 -1.46 -2.94 13.42
CA GLN A 144 -1.29 -4.31 12.93
C GLN A 144 -0.21 -4.49 11.85
N VAL A 145 0.36 -3.42 11.29
CA VAL A 145 1.40 -3.48 10.25
C VAL A 145 2.78 -3.24 10.87
N SER A 146 3.67 -4.21 10.75
CA SER A 146 5.07 -4.04 11.16
C SER A 146 5.94 -3.52 10.01
N TRP A 147 5.64 -3.90 8.78
CA TRP A 147 6.41 -3.47 7.61
C TRP A 147 5.55 -3.36 6.34
N TYR A 148 5.64 -2.20 5.69
CA TYR A 148 5.20 -1.91 4.33
C TYR A 148 6.44 -1.81 3.44
N HIS A 149 6.69 -2.83 2.61
CA HIS A 149 7.96 -3.01 1.88
C HIS A 149 7.76 -2.98 0.37
N ASP A 150 7.91 -1.80 -0.24
CA ASP A 150 7.96 -1.64 -1.70
C ASP A 150 9.35 -2.03 -2.20
N TYR A 151 9.51 -3.31 -2.51
CA TYR A 151 10.81 -3.88 -2.82
C TYR A 151 11.10 -3.91 -4.33
N VAL A 152 10.06 -3.86 -5.17
CA VAL A 152 10.17 -3.62 -6.61
C VAL A 152 9.33 -2.40 -6.97
N ILE A 153 9.97 -1.42 -7.59
CA ILE A 153 9.32 -0.30 -8.28
C ILE A 153 9.96 -0.18 -9.66
N THR A 154 9.17 -0.27 -10.74
CA THR A 154 9.69 -0.20 -12.10
C THR A 154 8.77 0.61 -13.03
N PRO A 155 9.28 1.64 -13.71
CA PRO A 155 10.60 2.25 -13.53
C PRO A 155 10.70 2.99 -12.19
N THR A 156 11.92 3.26 -11.73
CA THR A 156 12.16 3.95 -10.44
C THR A 156 11.94 5.46 -10.50
N GLY A 157 11.88 6.04 -11.71
CA GLY A 157 11.64 7.47 -11.92
C GLY A 157 10.16 7.81 -12.03
N VAL A 158 9.72 8.82 -11.27
CA VAL A 158 8.37 9.40 -11.31
C VAL A 158 8.48 10.91 -11.59
N PRO A 159 7.81 11.46 -12.63
CA PRO A 159 6.96 10.76 -13.60
C PRO A 159 7.74 9.75 -14.45
N SER A 160 7.07 8.66 -14.81
CA SER A 160 7.62 7.67 -15.74
C SER A 160 7.27 8.03 -17.20
N ASN A 161 7.87 7.31 -18.15
CA ASN A 161 7.51 7.42 -19.57
C ASN A 161 6.40 6.44 -19.99
N ILE A 162 5.77 5.73 -19.04
CA ILE A 162 4.71 4.78 -19.31
C ILE A 162 3.37 5.50 -19.14
N PRO A 163 2.53 5.63 -20.19
CA PRO A 163 1.23 6.26 -20.07
C PRO A 163 0.31 5.44 -19.15
N CYS A 164 -0.68 6.10 -18.55
CA CYS A 164 -1.65 5.43 -17.68
C CYS A 164 -2.65 4.60 -18.47
N ASP A 165 -2.82 3.35 -18.07
CA ASP A 165 -3.78 2.42 -18.68
C ASP A 165 -5.22 2.90 -18.49
N SER A 166 -5.54 3.60 -17.40
CA SER A 166 -6.88 4.15 -17.16
C SER A 166 -7.33 5.19 -18.21
N LEU A 167 -6.40 5.75 -18.98
CA LEU A 167 -6.67 6.70 -20.06
C LEU A 167 -6.84 6.04 -21.43
N ALA A 168 -6.46 4.76 -21.58
CA ALA A 168 -6.67 3.98 -22.79
C ALA A 168 -8.13 3.50 -22.82
N LYS A 169 -9.01 4.32 -23.41
CA LYS A 169 -10.37 3.92 -23.79
C LYS A 169 -10.41 3.28 -25.16
#